data_AF-C1EDR4-F1
#
_entry.id   AF-C1EDR4-F1
#
_cell.length_a   1.000
_cell.length_b   1.000
_cell.length_c   1.000
_cell.angle_alpha   90.00
_cell.angle_beta   90.00
_cell.angle_gamma   90.00
#
_symmetry.space_group_name_H-M   'P 1'
#
loop_
_entity.id
_entity.type
_entity.pdbx_description
1 polymer ?
#
loop_
_entity_poly.entity_id
_entity_poly.type
_entity_poly.pdbx_seq_one_letter_code
_entity_poly.pdbx_strand_id
1 'polypeptide(L)'
;MTAAQETGGDDENPDEQPQDRRARPPLPSLEEKTPAGLIRRFFSVQERRAASYNRFHEGFDSHLSGAMGAGDYGRLCGEITREMAALSLEALAVEEALNAASLESPAACIRVVQLGEKAKLRMTCTLQVLKKSHSERRWSWQRTTEEAEEAEAAAAAMAASAHANEAAIREENSSSNAGSTGGLGRLNPGWANGNFRARCDVPEHAAFGGFRCGCGERNDAEHAPEPTEEEYDGACAEATRELENAVTGINDALEELRQELADLLEDDE
;
A
#
# COMPACT_ATOMS: atom_id res chain seq x y z
N MET A 1 45.04 4.28 59.14
CA MET A 1 45.68 3.38 58.15
C MET A 1 44.71 2.21 58.02
N THR A 2 43.97 1.99 56.95
CA THR A 2 44.27 2.16 55.52
C THR A 2 42.94 2.25 54.76
N ALA A 3 42.93 2.98 53.66
CA ALA A 3 41.79 3.17 52.77
C ALA A 3 41.43 1.92 51.96
N ALA A 4 40.15 1.79 51.59
CA ALA A 4 39.72 1.20 50.33
C ALA A 4 38.31 1.74 50.01
N GLN A 5 38.25 2.67 49.07
CA GLN A 5 37.08 3.01 48.28
C GLN A 5 36.90 1.92 47.22
N GLU A 6 35.69 1.41 47.04
CA GLU A 6 35.25 0.90 45.74
C GLU A 6 33.85 1.43 45.47
N THR A 7 33.82 2.33 44.49
CA THR A 7 32.64 2.94 43.86
C THR A 7 32.29 2.09 42.63
N GLY A 8 31.10 1.50 42.64
CA GLY A 8 30.37 1.12 41.42
C GLY A 8 28.91 1.45 41.73
N GLY A 9 28.30 2.47 41.17
CA GLY A 9 28.35 2.87 39.76
C GLY A 9 27.03 2.41 39.14
N ASP A 10 25.93 2.89 39.71
CA ASP A 10 24.59 2.80 39.15
C ASP A 10 24.59 3.62 37.85
N ASP A 11 24.83 2.94 36.74
CA ASP A 11 24.66 3.49 35.38
C ASP A 11 23.16 3.50 35.07
N GLU A 12 22.41 4.36 35.77
CA GLU A 12 21.08 4.78 35.36
C GLU A 12 21.25 5.61 34.09
N ASN A 13 21.17 4.94 32.94
CA ASN A 13 21.03 5.58 31.64
C ASN A 13 19.72 6.39 31.62
N PRO A 14 19.73 7.74 31.63
CA PRO A 14 18.53 8.55 31.74
C PRO A 14 17.76 8.69 30.41
N ASP A 15 18.17 7.99 29.35
CA ASP A 15 17.75 8.28 27.97
C ASP A 15 17.07 7.12 27.24
N GLU A 16 16.46 6.18 27.97
CA GLU A 16 15.52 5.20 27.39
C GLU A 16 14.06 5.57 27.68
N GLN A 17 13.61 6.68 27.09
CA GLN A 17 12.20 6.77 26.69
C GLN A 17 12.09 6.34 25.22
N PRO A 18 11.58 5.13 24.92
CA PRO A 18 11.24 4.78 23.55
C PRO A 18 10.03 5.64 23.15
N GLN A 19 10.31 6.79 22.52
CA GLN A 19 9.28 7.63 21.95
C GLN A 19 8.47 6.80 20.96
N ASP A 20 7.21 6.58 21.30
CA ASP A 20 6.18 5.95 20.51
C ASP A 20 6.03 6.67 19.15
N ARG A 21 6.79 6.22 18.15
CA ARG A 21 6.79 6.81 16.79
C ARG A 21 5.53 6.46 15.99
N ARG A 22 4.48 5.90 16.60
CA ARG A 22 3.23 5.55 15.92
C ARG A 22 1.97 5.85 16.73
N ALA A 23 2.01 6.85 17.60
CA ALA A 23 0.80 7.34 18.24
C ALA A 23 -0.24 7.76 17.17
N ARG A 24 -1.45 7.21 17.28
CA ARG A 24 -2.60 7.60 16.44
C ARG A 24 -2.79 9.12 16.55
N PRO A 25 -3.08 9.85 15.45
CA PRO A 25 -3.51 11.23 15.56
C PRO A 25 -4.71 11.35 16.51
N PRO A 26 -4.83 12.48 17.24
CA PRO A 26 -5.98 12.70 18.10
C PRO A 26 -7.27 12.67 17.26
N LEU A 27 -8.33 12.10 17.83
CA LEU A 27 -9.62 12.06 17.17
C LEU A 27 -10.25 13.45 17.15
N PRO A 28 -11.01 13.80 16.09
CA PRO A 28 -11.76 15.03 16.05
C PRO A 28 -12.82 15.04 17.16
N SER A 29 -13.06 16.22 17.75
CA SER A 29 -14.19 16.42 18.65
C SER A 29 -15.49 16.34 17.86
N LEU A 30 -16.48 15.65 18.42
CA LEU A 30 -17.83 15.57 17.86
C LEU A 30 -18.73 16.59 18.58
N GLU A 31 -19.39 17.45 17.81
CA GLU A 31 -20.36 18.42 18.33
C GLU A 31 -21.66 17.72 18.76
N GLU A 32 -22.09 16.74 17.96
CA GLU A 32 -23.25 15.88 18.23
C GLU A 32 -22.88 14.77 19.21
N LYS A 33 -23.66 14.62 20.28
CA LYS A 33 -23.45 13.62 21.32
C LYS A 33 -24.63 12.66 21.51
N THR A 34 -25.75 12.92 20.85
CA THR A 34 -26.90 12.00 20.92
C THR A 34 -26.61 10.76 20.07
N PRO A 35 -27.03 9.56 20.50
CA PRO A 35 -26.91 8.33 19.71
C PRO A 35 -27.33 8.47 18.24
N ALA A 36 -28.55 8.96 18.01
CA ALA A 36 -29.06 9.18 16.66
C ALA A 36 -28.25 10.24 15.88
N GLY A 37 -27.74 11.26 16.55
CA GLY A 37 -26.86 12.26 15.94
C GLY A 37 -25.54 11.65 15.48
N LEU A 38 -24.91 10.85 16.33
CA LEU A 38 -23.68 10.12 16.03
C LEU A 38 -23.83 9.19 14.82
N ILE A 39 -24.93 8.44 14.74
CA ILE A 39 -25.19 7.54 13.60
C ILE A 39 -25.43 8.35 12.30
N ARG A 40 -26.21 9.44 12.35
CA ARG A 40 -26.39 10.32 11.17
C ARG A 40 -25.06 10.93 10.70
N ARG A 41 -24.20 11.32 11.65
CA ARG A 41 -22.84 11.80 11.36
C ARG A 41 -22.04 10.75 10.61
N PHE A 42 -22.12 9.49 11.02
CA PHE A 42 -21.46 8.40 10.33
C PHE A 42 -21.96 8.21 8.89
N PHE A 43 -23.26 8.28 8.65
CA PHE A 43 -23.79 8.23 7.28
C PHE A 43 -23.25 9.38 6.41
N SER A 44 -23.14 10.59 6.95
CA SER A 44 -22.48 11.71 6.23
C SER A 44 -20.99 11.46 5.95
N VAL A 45 -20.28 10.75 6.84
CA VAL A 45 -18.91 10.27 6.55
C VAL A 45 -18.92 9.30 5.37
N GLN A 46 -19.87 8.36 5.31
CA GLN A 46 -19.96 7.38 4.22
C GLN A 46 -20.29 8.01 2.87
N GLU A 47 -21.18 9.00 2.82
CA GLU A 47 -21.48 9.76 1.59
C GLU A 47 -20.22 10.45 1.05
N ARG A 48 -19.45 11.12 1.93
CA ARG A 48 -18.20 11.77 1.56
C ARG A 48 -17.13 10.78 1.10
N ARG A 49 -17.07 9.58 1.70
CA ARG A 49 -16.19 8.50 1.24
C ARG A 49 -16.59 8.02 -0.14
N ALA A 50 -17.87 7.77 -0.39
CA ALA A 50 -18.36 7.36 -1.69
C ALA A 50 -17.99 8.37 -2.78
N ALA A 51 -18.17 9.67 -2.52
CA ALA A 51 -17.72 10.73 -3.42
C ALA A 51 -16.19 10.70 -3.66
N SER A 52 -15.41 10.46 -2.62
CA SER A 52 -13.95 10.34 -2.72
C SER A 52 -13.51 9.14 -3.56
N TYR A 53 -14.18 7.98 -3.43
CA TYR A 53 -13.93 6.82 -4.30
C TYR A 53 -14.29 7.09 -5.75
N ASN A 54 -15.43 7.73 -6.01
CA ASN A 54 -15.83 8.07 -7.39
C ASN A 54 -14.77 8.96 -8.04
N ARG A 55 -14.32 10.01 -7.33
CA ARG A 55 -13.24 10.88 -7.81
C ARG A 55 -11.92 10.12 -8.01
N PHE A 56 -11.64 9.13 -7.17
CA PHE A 56 -10.45 8.29 -7.32
C PHE A 56 -10.51 7.43 -8.58
N HIS A 57 -11.67 6.80 -8.83
CA HIS A 57 -11.92 5.98 -10.01
C HIS A 57 -11.85 6.81 -11.30
N GLU A 58 -12.57 7.93 -11.36
CA GLU A 58 -12.56 8.83 -12.52
C GLU A 58 -11.17 9.39 -12.83
N GLY A 59 -10.43 9.75 -11.78
CA GLY A 59 -9.05 10.20 -11.91
C GLY A 59 -8.11 9.13 -12.44
N PHE A 60 -8.30 7.87 -12.02
CA PHE A 60 -7.54 6.74 -12.53
C PHE A 60 -7.87 6.43 -13.98
N ASP A 61 -9.14 6.45 -14.37
CA ASP A 61 -9.55 6.22 -15.78
C ASP A 61 -9.01 7.34 -16.70
N SER A 62 -9.02 8.59 -16.21
CA SER A 62 -8.40 9.72 -16.90
C SER A 62 -6.87 9.55 -17.02
N HIS A 63 -6.23 8.99 -15.99
CA HIS A 63 -4.80 8.70 -16.04
C HIS A 63 -4.47 7.57 -17.01
N LEU A 64 -5.26 6.50 -17.04
CA LEU A 64 -5.09 5.38 -17.97
C LEU A 64 -5.30 5.78 -19.43
N SER A 65 -6.26 6.65 -19.72
CA SER A 65 -6.53 7.16 -21.07
C SER A 65 -5.51 8.23 -21.53
N GLY A 66 -4.62 8.68 -20.64
CA GLY A 66 -3.65 9.74 -20.92
C GLY A 66 -4.22 11.15 -20.84
N ALA A 67 -5.51 11.32 -20.52
CA ALA A 67 -6.14 12.62 -20.30
C ALA A 67 -5.60 13.33 -19.04
N MET A 68 -5.07 12.58 -18.08
CA MET A 68 -4.43 13.08 -16.86
C MET A 68 -2.97 12.60 -16.76
N GLY A 69 -2.03 13.54 -16.66
CA GLY A 69 -0.61 13.22 -16.50
C GLY A 69 -0.29 12.57 -15.15
N ALA A 70 0.81 11.82 -15.09
CA ALA A 70 1.22 11.10 -13.88
C ALA A 70 1.43 12.01 -12.65
N GLY A 71 1.89 13.26 -12.87
CA GLY A 71 2.06 14.24 -11.79
C GLY A 71 0.73 14.73 -11.20
N ASP A 72 -0.26 15.00 -12.06
CA ASP A 72 -1.59 15.43 -11.63
C ASP A 72 -2.35 14.30 -10.96
N TYR A 73 -2.26 13.08 -11.50
CA TYR A 73 -2.80 11.89 -10.85
C TYR A 73 -2.14 11.62 -9.49
N GLY A 74 -0.81 11.78 -9.38
CA GLY A 74 -0.11 11.68 -8.10
C GLY A 74 -0.57 12.71 -7.06
N ARG A 75 -0.88 13.94 -7.49
CA ARG A 75 -1.46 14.98 -6.62
C ARG A 75 -2.86 14.60 -6.15
N LEU A 76 -3.71 14.14 -7.06
CA LEU A 76 -5.06 13.65 -6.76
C LEU A 76 -5.02 12.52 -5.73
N CYS A 77 -4.14 11.53 -5.92
CA CYS A 77 -3.94 10.44 -4.95
C CYS A 77 -3.56 10.98 -3.56
N GLY A 78 -2.68 11.99 -3.49
CA GLY A 78 -2.32 12.64 -2.24
C GLY A 78 -3.49 13.36 -1.56
N GLU A 79 -4.33 14.05 -2.34
CA GLU A 79 -5.55 14.71 -1.84
C GLU A 79 -6.55 13.70 -1.30
N ILE A 80 -6.88 12.67 -2.08
CA ILE A 80 -7.80 11.60 -1.68
C ILE A 80 -7.28 10.85 -0.45
N THR A 81 -5.98 10.60 -0.36
CA THR A 81 -5.38 9.95 0.82
C THR A 81 -5.61 10.78 2.09
N ARG A 82 -5.44 12.10 2.02
CA ARG A 82 -5.68 12.99 3.17
C ARG A 82 -7.17 13.05 3.53
N GLU A 83 -8.04 13.15 2.54
CA GLU A 83 -9.50 13.15 2.76
C GLU A 83 -9.96 11.83 3.42
N MET A 84 -9.57 10.68 2.86
CA MET A 84 -9.90 9.36 3.42
C MET A 84 -9.34 9.17 4.83
N ALA A 85 -8.13 9.67 5.11
CA ALA A 85 -7.55 9.64 6.45
C ALA A 85 -8.38 10.46 7.45
N ALA A 86 -8.79 11.69 7.07
CA ALA A 86 -9.66 12.53 7.90
C ALA A 86 -11.03 11.87 8.15
N LEU A 87 -11.66 11.32 7.10
CA LEU A 87 -12.92 10.57 7.20
C LEU A 87 -12.78 9.29 8.06
N SER A 88 -11.59 8.70 8.12
CA SER A 88 -11.30 7.54 9.00
C SER A 88 -11.19 7.95 10.46
N LEU A 89 -10.54 9.07 10.75
CA LEU A 89 -10.50 9.60 12.11
C LEU A 89 -11.90 10.03 12.59
N GLU A 90 -12.71 10.64 11.73
CA GLU A 90 -14.08 11.01 12.08
C GLU A 90 -14.96 9.78 12.36
N ALA A 91 -14.88 8.74 11.54
CA ALA A 91 -15.59 7.49 11.79
C ALA A 91 -15.15 6.80 13.11
N LEU A 92 -13.85 6.78 13.41
CA LEU A 92 -13.33 6.27 14.67
C LEU A 92 -13.82 7.08 15.88
N ALA A 93 -13.96 8.40 15.74
CA ALA A 93 -14.52 9.25 16.78
C ALA A 93 -15.97 8.89 17.07
N VAL A 94 -16.77 8.64 16.02
CA VAL A 94 -18.16 8.22 16.18
C VAL A 94 -18.24 6.85 16.86
N GLU A 95 -17.40 5.90 16.42
CA GLU A 95 -17.32 4.57 17.03
C GLU A 95 -16.97 4.64 18.53
N GLU A 96 -15.96 5.44 18.91
CA GLU A 96 -15.56 5.61 20.31
C GLU A 96 -16.65 6.31 21.13
N ALA A 97 -17.36 7.28 20.55
CA ALA A 97 -18.47 7.96 21.23
C ALA A 97 -19.67 7.02 21.46
N LEU A 98 -20.00 6.16 20.50
CA LEU A 98 -21.07 5.16 20.67
C LEU A 98 -20.70 4.10 21.72
N ASN A 99 -19.45 3.62 21.71
CA ASN A 99 -18.96 2.73 22.76
C ASN A 99 -19.02 3.39 24.15
N ALA A 100 -18.63 4.67 24.25
CA ALA A 100 -18.71 5.42 25.50
C ALA A 100 -20.17 5.62 25.98
N ALA A 101 -21.13 5.60 25.06
CA ALA A 101 -22.56 5.61 25.35
C ALA A 101 -23.15 4.21 25.57
N SER A 102 -22.33 3.15 25.61
CA SER A 102 -22.74 1.75 25.76
C SER A 102 -23.65 1.22 24.63
N LEU A 103 -23.53 1.79 23.43
CA LEU A 103 -24.23 1.35 22.22
C LEU A 103 -23.32 0.45 21.39
N GLU A 104 -23.12 -0.77 21.88
CA GLU A 104 -22.16 -1.73 21.33
C GLU A 104 -22.53 -2.19 19.91
N SER A 105 -23.82 -2.44 19.63
CA SER A 105 -24.28 -2.90 18.32
C SER A 105 -24.02 -1.86 17.20
N PRO A 106 -24.46 -0.59 17.31
CA PRO A 106 -24.10 0.45 16.35
C PRO A 106 -22.58 0.66 16.19
N ALA A 107 -21.83 0.60 17.30
CA ALA A 107 -20.38 0.73 17.26
C ALA A 107 -19.71 -0.45 16.50
N ALA A 108 -20.21 -1.68 16.69
CA ALA A 108 -19.74 -2.86 15.98
C ALA A 108 -20.03 -2.76 14.47
N CYS A 109 -21.22 -2.29 14.08
CA CYS A 109 -21.55 -2.02 12.67
C CYS A 109 -20.54 -1.04 12.05
N ILE A 110 -20.24 0.07 12.73
CA ILE A 110 -19.25 1.05 12.28
C ILE A 110 -17.86 0.41 12.13
N ARG A 111 -17.45 -0.43 13.09
CA ARG A 111 -16.17 -1.16 13.02
C ARG A 111 -16.11 -2.06 11.79
N VAL A 112 -17.17 -2.83 11.50
CA VAL A 112 -17.27 -3.68 10.30
C VAL A 112 -17.12 -2.85 9.04
N VAL A 113 -17.85 -1.72 8.95
CA VAL A 113 -17.72 -0.79 7.81
C VAL A 113 -16.28 -0.27 7.69
N GLN A 114 -15.62 0.15 8.78
CA GLN A 114 -14.22 0.62 8.71
C GLN A 114 -13.24 -0.46 8.18
N LEU A 115 -13.43 -1.71 8.59
CA LEU A 115 -12.61 -2.83 8.11
C LEU A 115 -12.88 -3.13 6.64
N GLY A 116 -14.16 -3.16 6.25
CA GLY A 116 -14.57 -3.31 4.86
C GLY A 116 -14.01 -2.19 3.99
N GLU A 117 -14.07 -0.95 4.45
CA GLU A 117 -13.54 0.23 3.76
C GLU A 117 -12.02 0.14 3.55
N LYS A 118 -11.28 -0.33 4.55
CA LYS A 118 -9.84 -0.58 4.42
C LYS A 118 -9.56 -1.67 3.38
N ALA A 119 -10.32 -2.76 3.38
CA ALA A 119 -10.17 -3.84 2.41
C ALA A 119 -10.53 -3.37 0.99
N LYS A 120 -11.63 -2.64 0.84
CA LYS A 120 -12.09 -2.00 -0.40
C LYS A 120 -10.99 -1.13 -1.00
N LEU A 121 -10.47 -0.15 -0.25
CA LEU A 121 -9.40 0.72 -0.74
C LEU A 121 -8.16 -0.07 -1.16
N ARG A 122 -7.75 -1.06 -0.35
CA ARG A 122 -6.60 -1.91 -0.67
C ARG A 122 -6.80 -2.64 -2.01
N MET A 123 -7.94 -3.29 -2.20
CA MET A 123 -8.24 -4.02 -3.42
C MET A 123 -8.42 -3.12 -4.62
N THR A 124 -9.03 -1.94 -4.46
CA THR A 124 -9.07 -0.91 -5.50
C THR A 124 -7.66 -0.52 -5.94
N CYS A 125 -6.75 -0.24 -5.01
CA CYS A 125 -5.36 0.08 -5.34
C CYS A 125 -4.64 -1.09 -6.03
N THR A 126 -4.83 -2.33 -5.56
CA THR A 126 -4.27 -3.53 -6.20
C THR A 126 -4.73 -3.63 -7.66
N LEU A 127 -6.03 -3.51 -7.91
CA LEU A 127 -6.61 -3.55 -9.26
C LEU A 127 -6.08 -2.41 -10.14
N GLN A 128 -5.93 -1.21 -9.60
CA GLN A 128 -5.36 -0.09 -10.35
C GLN A 128 -3.90 -0.35 -10.76
N VAL A 129 -3.07 -0.90 -9.85
CA VAL A 129 -1.68 -1.28 -10.16
C VAL A 129 -1.63 -2.38 -11.22
N LEU A 130 -2.47 -3.41 -11.11
CA LEU A 130 -2.58 -4.48 -12.09
C LEU A 130 -2.98 -3.94 -13.47
N LYS A 131 -4.07 -3.17 -13.53
CA LYS A 131 -4.56 -2.54 -14.78
C LYS A 131 -3.53 -1.62 -15.42
N LYS A 132 -2.83 -0.82 -14.61
CA LYS A 132 -1.78 0.09 -15.09
C LYS A 132 -0.58 -0.68 -15.62
N SER A 133 -0.16 -1.74 -14.93
CA SER A 133 0.94 -2.60 -15.38
C SER A 133 0.60 -3.29 -16.69
N HIS A 134 -0.64 -3.77 -16.80
CA HIS A 134 -1.15 -4.38 -18.01
C HIS A 134 -1.22 -3.38 -19.17
N SER A 135 -1.73 -2.16 -18.95
CA SER A 135 -1.84 -1.14 -20.00
C SER A 135 -0.49 -0.65 -20.52
N GLU A 136 0.56 -0.73 -19.71
CA GLU A 136 1.95 -0.43 -20.08
C GLU A 136 2.65 -1.55 -20.86
N ARG A 137 1.99 -2.69 -21.11
CA ARG A 137 2.57 -3.88 -21.79
C ARG A 137 3.89 -4.32 -21.12
N ARG A 138 3.93 -4.33 -19.78
CA ARG A 138 5.15 -4.59 -19.00
C ARG A 138 5.67 -6.02 -19.11
N TRP A 139 4.84 -6.94 -19.59
CA TRP A 139 5.14 -8.37 -19.59
C TRP A 139 5.31 -8.93 -21.00
N SER A 140 6.26 -9.86 -21.15
CA SER A 140 6.59 -10.55 -22.40
C SER A 140 5.41 -11.26 -23.06
N TRP A 141 4.53 -11.88 -22.28
CA TRP A 141 3.33 -12.57 -22.82
C TRP A 141 2.28 -11.61 -23.39
N GLN A 142 2.41 -10.30 -23.16
CA GLN A 142 1.49 -9.30 -23.74
C GLN A 142 1.85 -8.92 -25.18
N ARG A 143 3.05 -9.29 -25.65
CA ARG A 143 3.54 -9.00 -27.01
C ARG A 143 2.86 -9.88 -28.04
N THR A 144 2.66 -9.37 -29.24
CA THR A 144 2.25 -10.23 -30.37
C THR A 144 3.39 -11.18 -30.74
N THR A 145 3.08 -12.23 -31.51
CA THR A 145 4.10 -13.15 -32.03
C THR A 145 5.16 -12.42 -32.87
N GLU A 146 4.74 -11.45 -33.70
CA GLU A 146 5.65 -10.64 -34.50
C GLU A 146 6.55 -9.75 -33.63
N GLU A 147 5.99 -9.09 -32.60
CA GLU A 147 6.76 -8.28 -31.65
C GLU A 147 7.70 -9.14 -30.78
N ALA A 148 7.32 -10.38 -30.49
CA ALA A 148 8.14 -11.33 -29.76
C ALA A 148 9.33 -11.80 -30.61
N GLU A 149 9.09 -12.14 -31.88
CA GLU A 149 10.12 -12.52 -32.85
C GLU A 149 11.10 -11.37 -33.10
N GLU A 150 10.61 -10.14 -33.26
CA GLU A 150 11.46 -8.94 -33.40
C GLU A 150 12.31 -8.67 -32.16
N ALA A 151 11.72 -8.81 -30.96
CA ALA A 151 12.44 -8.63 -29.70
C ALA A 151 13.48 -9.74 -29.46
N GLU A 152 13.18 -10.99 -29.82
CA GLU A 152 14.12 -12.11 -29.76
C GLU A 152 15.26 -11.91 -30.76
N ALA A 153 14.98 -11.46 -31.99
CA ALA A 153 16.00 -11.12 -32.97
C ALA A 153 16.88 -9.95 -32.50
N ALA A 154 16.30 -8.92 -31.88
CA ALA A 154 17.05 -7.79 -31.31
C ALA A 154 17.92 -8.22 -30.12
N ALA A 155 17.40 -9.08 -29.22
CA ALA A 155 18.16 -9.64 -28.11
C ALA A 155 19.30 -10.55 -28.59
N ALA A 156 19.05 -11.38 -29.62
CA ALA A 156 20.06 -12.20 -30.27
C ALA A 156 21.14 -11.34 -30.94
N ALA A 157 20.77 -10.25 -31.59
CA ALA A 157 21.71 -9.30 -32.18
C ALA A 157 22.55 -8.57 -31.11
N MET A 158 21.94 -8.19 -29.98
CA MET A 158 22.68 -7.63 -28.84
C MET A 158 23.62 -8.66 -28.20
N ALA A 159 23.18 -9.90 -28.01
CA ALA A 159 24.03 -10.97 -27.49
C ALA A 159 25.18 -11.29 -28.45
N ALA A 160 24.93 -11.31 -29.77
CA ALA A 160 25.98 -11.49 -30.77
C ALA A 160 26.98 -10.33 -30.76
N SER A 161 26.51 -9.09 -30.62
CA SER A 161 27.37 -7.91 -30.47
C SER A 161 28.16 -7.92 -29.16
N ALA A 162 27.53 -8.34 -28.06
CA ALA A 162 28.17 -8.51 -26.76
C ALA A 162 29.24 -9.61 -26.82
N HIS A 163 28.96 -10.77 -27.43
CA HIS A 163 29.94 -11.83 -27.63
C HIS A 163 31.06 -11.43 -28.58
N ALA A 164 30.81 -10.61 -29.60
CA ALA A 164 31.86 -10.08 -30.46
C ALA A 164 32.76 -9.09 -29.69
N ASN A 165 32.16 -8.24 -28.85
CA ASN A 165 32.89 -7.32 -27.98
C ASN A 165 33.66 -8.07 -26.88
N GLU A 166 33.06 -9.10 -26.30
CA GLU A 166 33.66 -9.96 -25.26
C GLU A 166 34.75 -10.87 -25.83
N ALA A 167 34.63 -11.32 -27.08
CA ALA A 167 35.72 -12.00 -27.81
C ALA A 167 36.90 -11.05 -28.07
N ALA A 168 36.63 -9.79 -28.41
CA ALA A 168 37.66 -8.76 -28.54
C ALA A 168 38.35 -8.44 -27.20
N ILE A 169 37.59 -8.40 -26.10
CA ILE A 169 38.12 -8.21 -24.74
C ILE A 169 38.85 -9.46 -24.22
N ARG A 170 38.45 -10.67 -24.62
CA ARG A 170 39.08 -11.94 -24.22
C ARG A 170 40.44 -12.17 -24.90
N GLU A 171 40.64 -11.63 -26.11
CA GLU A 171 41.98 -11.53 -26.69
C GLU A 171 42.91 -10.63 -25.86
N GLU A 172 42.37 -9.67 -25.11
CA GLU A 172 43.14 -8.73 -24.28
C GLU A 172 43.36 -9.17 -22.81
N ASN A 173 42.47 -9.99 -22.23
CA ASN A 173 42.48 -10.21 -20.77
C ASN A 173 42.34 -11.68 -20.36
N SER A 174 43.39 -12.46 -20.63
CA SER A 174 43.51 -13.85 -20.14
C SER A 174 44.11 -13.89 -18.73
N SER A 175 43.30 -13.75 -17.66
CA SER A 175 43.56 -14.29 -16.30
C SER A 175 42.36 -14.21 -15.35
N SER A 176 41.80 -15.39 -15.00
CA SER A 176 41.18 -15.81 -13.70
C SER A 176 39.91 -15.11 -13.20
N ASN A 177 38.94 -15.70 -12.46
CA ASN A 177 38.42 -17.04 -12.15
C ASN A 177 37.05 -16.80 -11.46
N ALA A 178 36.04 -17.67 -11.62
CA ALA A 178 34.68 -17.52 -11.06
C ALA A 178 34.48 -18.30 -9.75
N GLY A 179 33.64 -17.78 -8.85
CA GLY A 179 33.28 -18.41 -7.58
C GLY A 179 31.80 -18.24 -7.19
N SER A 180 31.07 -19.36 -7.31
CA SER A 180 29.99 -19.90 -6.47
C SER A 180 28.81 -19.02 -6.00
N THR A 181 27.59 -19.47 -6.28
CA THR A 181 26.38 -19.11 -5.52
C THR A 181 25.58 -20.37 -5.18
N GLY A 182 25.27 -20.54 -3.90
CA GLY A 182 24.36 -21.56 -3.39
C GLY A 182 23.07 -20.93 -2.84
N GLY A 183 21.94 -21.50 -3.28
CA GLY A 183 20.72 -21.78 -2.52
C GLY A 183 19.88 -20.63 -1.94
N LEU A 184 18.61 -20.55 -2.36
CA LEU A 184 17.53 -20.08 -1.50
C LEU A 184 16.22 -20.83 -1.78
N GLY A 185 15.48 -21.05 -0.69
CA GLY A 185 14.09 -21.46 -0.69
C GLY A 185 13.16 -20.35 -0.23
N ARG A 186 11.86 -20.64 -0.43
CA ARG A 186 10.62 -19.97 -0.02
C ARG A 186 10.17 -18.76 -0.84
N LEU A 187 9.01 -18.96 -1.46
CA LEU A 187 8.28 -18.08 -2.36
C LEU A 187 7.41 -17.09 -1.57
N ASN A 188 7.68 -15.80 -1.74
CA ASN A 188 6.72 -14.72 -1.54
C ASN A 188 7.11 -13.56 -2.47
N PRO A 189 6.49 -13.41 -3.66
CA PRO A 189 7.05 -12.56 -4.69
C PRO A 189 6.73 -11.07 -4.45
N GLY A 190 7.78 -10.25 -4.48
CA GLY A 190 7.75 -8.82 -4.13
C GLY A 190 7.03 -7.89 -5.11
N TRP A 191 6.48 -8.39 -6.22
CA TRP A 191 5.73 -7.57 -7.18
C TRP A 191 4.33 -7.18 -6.67
N ALA A 192 3.78 -7.94 -5.72
CA ALA A 192 2.39 -7.80 -5.27
C ALA A 192 2.17 -6.75 -4.16
N ASN A 193 3.22 -6.28 -3.51
CA ASN A 193 3.11 -5.25 -2.47
C ASN A 193 4.11 -4.14 -2.79
N GLY A 194 3.63 -2.95 -3.16
CA GLY A 194 4.43 -1.74 -3.44
C GLY A 194 5.28 -1.19 -2.28
N ASN A 195 5.89 -2.07 -1.49
CA ASN A 195 6.82 -1.79 -0.42
C ASN A 195 8.26 -1.79 -0.96
N PHE A 196 8.58 -0.80 -1.80
CA PHE A 196 9.95 -0.57 -2.26
C PHE A 196 10.76 0.08 -1.14
N ARG A 197 11.27 -0.73 -0.21
CA ARG A 197 12.26 -0.32 0.78
C ARG A 197 13.53 -1.15 0.62
N ALA A 198 14.32 -0.85 -0.40
CA ALA A 198 15.74 -1.14 -0.34
C ALA A 198 16.40 -0.10 0.56
N ARG A 199 17.13 -0.56 1.59
CA ARG A 199 17.98 0.32 2.41
C ARG A 199 19.21 0.68 1.56
N CYS A 200 19.51 1.96 1.44
CA CYS A 200 20.70 2.44 0.74
C CYS A 200 21.88 2.42 1.73
N ASP A 201 22.90 1.60 1.47
CA ASP A 201 24.08 1.44 2.35
C ASP A 201 25.21 2.46 2.04
N VAL A 202 24.91 3.55 1.33
CA VAL A 202 25.87 4.65 1.12
C VAL A 202 25.98 5.46 2.42
N PRO A 203 27.18 5.56 3.04
CA PRO A 203 27.35 6.23 4.35
C PRO A 203 26.89 7.69 4.38
N GLU A 204 27.01 8.40 3.27
CA GLU A 204 26.62 9.82 3.14
C GLU A 204 25.09 10.03 3.19
N HIS A 205 24.28 8.99 2.98
CA HIS A 205 22.82 9.05 2.99
C HIS A 205 22.17 8.52 4.29
N ALA A 206 22.96 7.94 5.19
CA ALA A 206 22.47 7.44 6.48
C ALA A 206 22.00 8.58 7.42
N ALA A 207 22.47 9.81 7.19
CA ALA A 207 22.19 10.96 8.05
C ALA A 207 20.81 11.61 7.86
N PHE A 208 20.09 11.31 6.76
CA PHE A 208 18.81 11.94 6.43
C PHE A 208 17.67 10.93 6.29
N GLY A 209 17.32 10.25 7.39
CA GLY A 209 15.95 9.88 7.74
C GLY A 209 15.01 9.30 6.66
N GLY A 210 15.51 8.58 5.65
CA GLY A 210 14.68 7.85 4.69
C GLY A 210 14.01 8.68 3.59
N PHE A 211 14.63 9.77 3.11
CA PHE A 211 14.17 10.41 1.87
C PHE A 211 14.88 9.83 0.63
N ARG A 212 14.11 9.61 -0.45
CA ARG A 212 14.46 8.86 -1.67
C ARG A 212 15.76 9.35 -2.30
N CYS A 213 16.78 8.50 -2.39
CA CYS A 213 17.94 8.75 -3.25
C CYS A 213 17.73 8.11 -4.64
N GLY A 214 18.03 8.85 -5.71
CA GLY A 214 17.99 8.38 -7.10
C GLY A 214 19.26 7.66 -7.57
N CYS A 215 20.04 7.08 -6.67
CA CYS A 215 21.44 6.69 -6.89
C CYS A 215 21.71 5.18 -6.95
N GLY A 216 20.70 4.34 -7.25
CA GLY A 216 20.89 2.90 -7.39
C GLY A 216 20.59 2.41 -8.80
N GLU A 217 21.62 2.21 -9.62
CA GLU A 217 21.57 1.18 -10.65
C GLU A 217 21.32 -0.16 -9.94
N ARG A 218 20.24 -0.84 -10.32
CA ARG A 218 19.82 -2.11 -9.75
C ARG A 218 20.87 -3.15 -10.15
N ASN A 219 21.66 -3.62 -9.20
CA ASN A 219 22.48 -4.81 -9.39
C ASN A 219 21.61 -6.05 -9.18
N ASP A 220 21.68 -6.98 -10.12
CA ASP A 220 20.75 -8.08 -10.32
C ASP A 220 20.94 -9.22 -9.32
N ALA A 221 19.96 -9.42 -8.42
CA ALA A 221 19.67 -10.69 -7.78
C ALA A 221 18.23 -10.64 -7.25
N GLU A 222 17.34 -11.46 -7.83
CA GLU A 222 15.89 -11.52 -7.58
C GLU A 222 15.04 -10.40 -8.23
N HIS A 223 15.15 -10.24 -9.56
CA HIS A 223 13.94 -9.89 -10.30
C HIS A 223 12.93 -11.01 -10.05
N ALA A 224 11.87 -10.73 -9.29
CA ALA A 224 10.76 -11.68 -9.17
C ALA A 224 10.34 -12.09 -10.60
N PRO A 225 10.12 -13.40 -10.85
CA PRO A 225 9.75 -13.85 -12.18
C PRO A 225 8.54 -13.06 -12.66
N GLU A 226 8.55 -12.73 -13.96
CA GLU A 226 7.40 -12.13 -14.62
C GLU A 226 6.15 -12.99 -14.35
N PRO A 227 5.01 -12.40 -13.91
CA PRO A 227 3.78 -13.16 -13.72
C PRO A 227 3.33 -13.74 -15.06
N THR A 228 2.79 -14.95 -15.06
CA THR A 228 2.12 -15.50 -16.24
C THR A 228 0.77 -14.80 -16.49
N GLU A 229 0.20 -14.96 -17.69
CA GLU A 229 -1.15 -14.47 -18.01
C GLU A 229 -2.20 -15.01 -17.03
N GLU A 230 -2.13 -16.31 -16.70
CA GLU A 230 -3.02 -16.96 -15.74
C GLU A 230 -2.87 -16.41 -14.32
N GLU A 231 -1.63 -16.12 -13.89
CA GLU A 231 -1.38 -15.50 -12.58
C GLU A 231 -1.90 -14.05 -12.53
N TYR A 232 -1.79 -13.29 -13.61
CA TYR A 232 -2.36 -11.95 -13.72
C TYR A 232 -3.89 -11.99 -13.65
N ASP A 233 -4.52 -12.87 -14.42
CA ASP A 233 -5.98 -13.02 -14.45
C ASP A 233 -6.50 -13.51 -13.10
N GLY A 234 -5.80 -14.47 -12.49
CA GLY A 234 -6.08 -14.96 -11.15
C GLY A 234 -6.02 -13.86 -10.10
N ALA A 235 -4.98 -13.02 -10.13
CA ALA A 235 -4.84 -11.88 -9.23
C ALA A 235 -5.96 -10.83 -9.43
N CYS A 236 -6.35 -10.56 -10.69
CA CYS A 236 -7.45 -9.66 -11.00
C CYS A 236 -8.79 -10.21 -10.48
N ALA A 237 -9.06 -11.50 -10.68
CA ALA A 237 -10.27 -12.16 -10.23
C ALA A 237 -10.35 -12.19 -8.69
N GLU A 238 -9.24 -12.52 -8.02
CA GLU A 238 -9.17 -12.53 -6.55
C GLU A 238 -9.41 -11.14 -5.97
N ALA A 239 -8.70 -10.13 -6.47
CA ALA A 239 -8.87 -8.75 -6.00
C ALA A 239 -10.29 -8.21 -6.26
N THR A 240 -10.91 -8.60 -7.37
CA THR A 240 -12.30 -8.24 -7.67
C THR A 240 -13.27 -8.90 -6.69
N ARG A 241 -13.11 -10.21 -6.43
CA ARG A 241 -13.94 -10.93 -5.46
C ARG A 241 -13.79 -10.39 -4.04
N GLU A 242 -12.57 -10.10 -3.61
CA GLU A 242 -12.34 -9.49 -2.29
C GLU A 242 -12.96 -8.09 -2.18
N LEU A 243 -12.90 -7.30 -3.26
CA LEU A 243 -13.56 -6.01 -3.34
C LEU A 243 -15.08 -6.14 -3.20
N GLU A 244 -15.70 -7.08 -3.93
CA GLU A 244 -17.13 -7.35 -3.85
C GLU A 244 -17.56 -7.81 -2.46
N ASN A 245 -16.81 -8.74 -1.85
CA ASN A 245 -17.06 -9.19 -0.48
C ASN A 245 -17.00 -8.04 0.53
N ALA A 246 -16.02 -7.14 0.38
CA ALA A 246 -15.91 -5.95 1.22
C ALA A 246 -17.11 -5.01 1.05
N VAL A 247 -17.56 -4.78 -0.19
CA VAL A 247 -18.72 -3.95 -0.50
C VAL A 247 -20.01 -4.55 0.08
N THR A 248 -20.22 -5.86 -0.05
CA THR A 248 -21.37 -6.54 0.58
C THR A 248 -21.34 -6.37 2.10
N GLY A 249 -20.20 -6.66 2.75
CA GLY A 249 -20.09 -6.52 4.20
C GLY A 249 -20.29 -5.08 4.70
N ILE A 250 -19.87 -4.07 3.92
CA ILE A 250 -20.19 -2.66 4.20
C ILE A 250 -21.70 -2.43 4.13
N ASN A 251 -22.35 -2.87 3.06
CA ASN A 251 -23.77 -2.61 2.83
C ASN A 251 -24.66 -3.27 3.90
N ASP A 252 -24.34 -4.51 4.28
CA ASP A 252 -25.05 -5.24 5.33
C ASP A 252 -24.95 -4.51 6.67
N ALA A 253 -23.74 -4.10 7.07
CA ALA A 253 -23.52 -3.35 8.30
C ALA A 253 -24.16 -1.94 8.27
N LEU A 254 -24.21 -1.30 7.10
CA LEU A 254 -24.93 -0.02 6.95
C LEU A 254 -26.44 -0.20 7.07
N GLU A 255 -26.99 -1.31 6.61
CA GLU A 255 -28.41 -1.61 6.73
C GLU A 255 -28.80 -1.91 8.18
N GLU A 256 -28.01 -2.71 8.89
CA GLU A 256 -28.17 -2.94 10.33
C GLU A 256 -28.12 -1.61 11.10
N LEU A 257 -27.16 -0.73 10.75
CA LEU A 257 -27.06 0.59 11.36
C LEU A 257 -28.26 1.51 11.03
N ARG A 258 -28.94 1.33 9.89
CA ARG A 258 -30.18 2.06 9.58
C ARG A 258 -31.34 1.59 10.46
N GLN A 259 -31.41 0.29 10.74
CA GLN A 259 -32.43 -0.29 11.63
C GLN A 259 -32.24 0.22 13.05
N GLU A 260 -31.02 0.17 13.57
CA GLU A 260 -30.67 0.73 14.89
C GLU A 260 -31.00 2.23 14.99
N LEU A 261 -30.78 3.00 13.92
CA LEU A 261 -31.18 4.41 13.90
C LEU A 261 -32.70 4.57 13.93
N ALA A 262 -33.47 3.70 13.28
CA ALA A 262 -34.92 3.76 13.31
C ALA A 262 -35.44 3.46 14.72
N ASP A 263 -34.95 2.40 15.35
CA ASP A 263 -35.32 2.00 16.72
C ASP A 263 -35.06 3.14 17.73
N LEU A 264 -33.89 3.78 17.64
CA LEU A 264 -33.54 4.93 18.49
C LEU A 264 -34.47 6.14 18.31
N LEU A 265 -35.09 6.30 17.14
CA LEU A 265 -36.00 7.42 16.88
C LEU A 265 -37.43 7.10 17.30
N GLU A 266 -37.83 5.83 17.29
CA GLU A 266 -39.13 5.38 17.82
C GLU A 266 -39.16 5.49 19.36
N ASP A 267 -38.06 5.19 20.04
CA ASP A 267 -37.94 5.30 21.50
C ASP A 267 -37.97 6.75 22.04
N ASP A 268 -37.70 7.74 21.18
CA ASP A 268 -37.70 9.17 21.51
C ASP A 268 -39.10 9.84 21.37
N GLU A 269 -40.12 9.15 20.83
CA GLU A 269 -41.51 9.63 20.65
C GLU A 269 -42.44 9.38 21.85
#